data_AF-A0A6B3FXL0-F1
#
_entry.id   AF-A0A6B3FXL0-F1
#
_cell.length_a   1.000
_cell.length_b   1.000
_cell.length_c   1.000
_cell.angle_alpha   90.00
_cell.angle_beta   90.00
_cell.angle_gamma   90.00
#
_symmetry.space_group_name_H-M   'P 1'
#
loop_
_entity.id
_entity.type
_entity.pdbx_description
1 polymer ?
#
loop_
_entity_poly.entity_id
_entity_poly.type
_entity_poly.pdbx_seq_one_letter_code
_entity_poly.pdbx_strand_id
1 'polypeptide(L)'
;RFARTAPDGAGGVRDTGRYEDVEAQLVLRAVGYRGVELPGLPFDPVRGTVPHAAGRVLRGGVPSPGEYVAGWIKRGPTGVIGSNR
;
A
#
# COMPACT_ATOMS: atom_id res chain seq x y z
N ARG A 1 -11.87 -21.69 -0.01
CA ARG A 1 -12.82 -20.98 -0.88
C ARG A 1 -12.19 -19.76 -1.56
N PHE A 2 -12.17 -19.75 -2.89
CA PHE A 2 -11.73 -18.64 -3.73
C PHE A 2 -12.90 -18.16 -4.59
N ALA A 3 -13.02 -16.84 -4.76
CA ALA A 3 -14.03 -16.23 -5.62
C ALA A 3 -13.51 -16.18 -7.06
N ARG A 4 -14.35 -16.58 -8.01
CA ARG A 4 -14.08 -16.31 -9.43
C ARG A 4 -14.36 -14.84 -9.70
N THR A 5 -13.34 -14.12 -10.14
CA THR A 5 -13.44 -12.70 -10.48
C THR A 5 -13.58 -12.50 -11.99
N ALA A 6 -14.15 -11.38 -12.39
CA ALA A 6 -14.20 -10.91 -13.78
C ALA A 6 -13.75 -9.43 -13.84
N PRO A 7 -13.12 -8.96 -14.94
CA PRO A 7 -12.82 -7.55 -15.11
C PRO A 7 -14.06 -6.68 -14.99
N ASP A 8 -13.93 -5.51 -14.35
CA ASP A 8 -15.02 -4.55 -14.17
C ASP A 8 -15.07 -3.45 -15.26
N GLY A 9 -14.05 -3.38 -16.12
CA GLY A 9 -13.93 -2.34 -17.15
C GLY A 9 -13.32 -1.01 -16.67
N ALA A 10 -13.01 -0.88 -15.37
CA ALA A 10 -12.40 0.29 -14.74
C ALA A 10 -10.97 0.04 -14.25
N GLY A 11 -10.35 -1.05 -14.72
CA GLY A 11 -9.01 -1.49 -14.30
C GLY A 11 -9.01 -2.32 -13.01
N GLY A 12 -10.18 -2.68 -12.50
CA GLY A 12 -10.37 -3.56 -11.35
C GLY A 12 -11.00 -4.89 -11.74
N VAL A 13 -11.48 -5.58 -10.70
CA VAL A 13 -12.20 -6.85 -10.83
C VAL A 13 -13.43 -6.83 -9.93
N ARG A 14 -14.49 -7.50 -10.38
CA ARG A 14 -15.71 -7.72 -9.61
C ARG A 14 -15.92 -9.20 -9.31
N ASP A 15 -16.60 -9.48 -8.21
CA ASP A 15 -17.07 -10.82 -7.90
C ASP A 15 -18.12 -11.28 -8.93
N THR A 16 -18.08 -12.57 -9.28
CA THR A 16 -19.07 -13.21 -10.16
C THR A 16 -20.12 -14.00 -9.37
N GLY A 17 -19.96 -14.15 -8.05
CA GLY A 17 -20.80 -14.99 -7.19
C GLY A 17 -20.52 -16.48 -7.31
N ARG A 18 -19.56 -16.88 -8.17
CA ARG A 18 -19.09 -18.26 -8.29
C ARG A 18 -17.87 -18.48 -7.42
N TYR A 19 -17.87 -19.55 -6.65
CA TYR A 19 -16.79 -19.89 -5.73
C TYR A 19 -16.31 -21.31 -5.97
N GLU A 20 -15.03 -21.55 -5.70
CA GLU A 20 -14.40 -22.86 -5.71
C GLU A 20 -13.69 -23.12 -4.39
N ASP A 21 -13.70 -24.37 -3.94
CA ASP A 21 -12.92 -24.82 -2.80
C ASP A 21 -11.71 -25.60 -3.30
N VAL A 22 -10.55 -25.28 -2.72
CA VAL A 22 -9.27 -25.90 -3.03
C VAL A 22 -8.75 -26.41 -1.69
N GLU A 23 -8.51 -27.72 -1.60
CA GLU A 23 -7.89 -28.31 -0.42
C GLU A 23 -6.45 -27.81 -0.30
N ALA A 24 -6.11 -27.27 0.86
CA ALA A 24 -4.78 -26.74 1.13
C ALA A 24 -4.44 -26.85 2.61
N GLN A 25 -3.17 -27.14 2.89
CA GLN A 25 -2.61 -27.22 4.24
C GLN A 25 -1.96 -25.89 4.67
N LEU A 26 -1.70 -24.99 3.72
CA LEU A 26 -1.08 -23.68 3.96
C LEU A 26 -1.60 -22.65 2.96
N VAL A 27 -1.82 -21.42 3.43
CA VAL A 27 -2.15 -20.26 2.60
C VAL A 27 -1.17 -19.13 2.91
N LEU A 28 -0.51 -18.60 1.88
CA LEU A 28 0.41 -17.48 1.97
C LEU A 28 -0.17 -16.28 1.21
N ARG A 29 -0.43 -15.17 1.90
CA ARG A 29 -0.89 -13.93 1.24
C ARG A 29 0.32 -13.14 0.74
N ALA A 30 0.35 -12.87 -0.55
CA ALA A 30 1.37 -12.04 -1.21
C ALA A 30 0.71 -10.84 -1.93
N VAL A 31 -0.18 -10.13 -1.23
CA VAL A 31 -1.03 -9.05 -1.77
C VAL A 31 -0.45 -7.65 -1.54
N GLY A 32 0.87 -7.56 -1.34
CA GLY A 32 1.58 -6.33 -1.03
C GLY A 32 1.77 -6.06 0.46
N TYR A 33 2.70 -5.16 0.75
CA TYR A 33 2.95 -4.65 2.11
C TYR A 33 2.10 -3.40 2.39
N ARG A 34 2.11 -2.92 3.63
CA ARG A 34 1.49 -1.65 4.00
C ARG A 34 2.35 -1.00 5.08
N GLY A 35 2.54 0.32 4.98
CA GLY A 35 3.14 1.08 6.07
C GLY A 35 2.28 0.99 7.33
N VAL A 36 2.92 1.13 8.48
CA VAL A 36 2.28 1.21 9.79
C VAL A 36 2.56 2.60 10.35
N GLU A 37 1.54 3.18 10.98
CA GLU A 37 1.67 4.47 11.65
C GLU A 37 2.72 4.40 12.76
N LEU A 38 3.52 5.45 12.89
CA LEU A 38 4.48 5.61 13.97
C LEU A 38 4.06 6.80 14.85
N PRO A 39 4.11 6.67 16.19
CA PRO A 39 3.79 7.78 17.09
C PRO A 39 4.56 9.06 16.74
N GLY A 40 3.84 10.17 16.63
CA GLY A 40 4.41 11.49 16.33
C GLY A 40 4.65 11.79 14.85
N LEU A 41 4.51 10.82 13.93
CA LEU A 41 4.65 11.02 12.49
C LEU A 41 3.27 11.09 11.81
N PRO A 42 3.01 12.06 10.91
CA PRO A 42 1.75 12.08 10.18
C PRO A 42 1.67 10.86 9.24
N PHE A 43 0.47 10.30 9.09
CA PHE A 43 0.24 9.09 8.31
C PHE A 43 -1.04 9.20 7.49
N ASP A 44 -0.98 8.76 6.22
CA ASP A 44 -2.14 8.60 5.36
C ASP A 44 -2.62 7.13 5.48
N PRO A 45 -3.73 6.87 6.21
CA PRO A 45 -4.20 5.52 6.43
C PRO A 45 -4.86 4.90 5.20
N VAL A 46 -5.11 5.65 4.12
CA VAL A 46 -5.63 5.13 2.85
C VAL A 46 -4.47 4.62 2.00
N ARG A 47 -3.40 5.41 1.88
CA ARG A 47 -2.22 5.07 1.07
C ARG A 47 -1.19 4.20 1.82
N GLY A 48 -1.21 4.22 3.16
CA GLY A 48 -0.23 3.52 3.98
C GLY A 48 1.17 4.15 3.92
N THR A 49 1.23 5.48 3.76
CA THR A 49 2.46 6.25 3.57
C THR A 49 2.46 7.51 4.43
N VAL A 50 3.61 8.19 4.52
CA VAL A 50 3.72 9.48 5.19
C VAL A 50 3.48 10.60 4.18
N PRO A 51 2.55 11.56 4.44
CA PRO A 51 2.34 12.71 3.56
C PRO A 51 3.61 13.53 3.38
N HIS A 52 3.96 13.85 2.14
CA HIS A 52 5.20 14.57 1.83
C HIS A 52 5.11 15.42 0.54
N ALA A 53 5.99 16.42 0.42
CA ALA A 53 6.29 17.13 -0.82
C ALA A 53 7.77 16.92 -1.18
N ALA A 54 8.05 16.28 -2.32
CA ALA A 54 9.39 15.87 -2.75
C ALA A 54 10.22 15.03 -1.74
N GLY A 55 9.61 14.58 -0.63
CA GLY A 55 10.26 13.84 0.45
C GLY A 55 10.27 14.60 1.76
N ARG A 56 10.00 15.91 1.80
CA ARG A 56 9.80 16.65 3.05
C ARG A 56 8.42 16.36 3.61
N VAL A 57 8.34 15.98 4.88
CA VAL A 57 7.09 15.60 5.54
C VAL A 57 6.11 16.79 5.56
N LEU A 58 4.83 16.51 5.38
CA LEU A 58 3.75 17.49 5.48
C LEU A 58 2.92 17.22 6.74
N ARG A 59 2.72 18.26 7.56
CA ARG A 59 1.81 18.25 8.72
C ARG A 59 0.67 19.24 8.43
N GLY A 60 -0.55 18.73 8.27
CA GLY A 60 -1.69 19.57 7.85
C GLY A 60 -1.47 20.28 6.52
N GLY A 61 -0.68 19.68 5.61
CA GLY A 61 -0.31 20.29 4.32
C GLY A 61 0.88 21.26 4.38
N VAL A 62 1.41 21.56 5.56
CA VAL A 62 2.56 22.47 5.74
C VAL A 62 3.87 21.67 5.83
N PRO A 63 4.94 22.04 5.10
CA PRO A 63 6.24 21.40 5.22
C PRO A 63 6.81 21.45 6.64
N SER A 64 7.15 20.29 7.18
CA SER A 64 7.77 20.15 8.50
C SER A 64 9.29 20.31 8.39
N PRO A 65 9.91 21.31 9.06
CA PRO A 65 11.35 21.49 9.05
C PRO A 65 12.09 20.30 9.67
N GLY A 66 13.14 19.82 9.01
CA GLY A 66 13.99 18.73 9.51
C GLY A 66 13.44 17.31 9.33
N GLU A 67 12.18 17.14 8.92
CA GLU A 67 11.55 15.83 8.74
C GLU A 67 11.45 15.44 7.26
N TYR A 68 11.98 14.27 6.92
CA TYR A 68 11.97 13.74 5.56
C TYR A 68 11.64 12.25 5.53
N VAL A 69 11.12 11.80 4.40
CA VAL A 69 10.85 10.39 4.09
C VAL A 69 11.44 10.00 2.75
N ALA A 70 11.87 8.75 2.68
CA ALA A 70 12.40 8.09 1.50
C ALA A 70 11.86 6.66 1.42
N GLY A 71 12.19 5.95 0.35
CA GLY A 71 11.83 4.54 0.22
C GLY A 71 10.33 4.27 0.10
N TRP A 72 9.90 3.11 0.58
CA TRP A 72 8.50 2.66 0.48
C TRP A 72 7.53 3.46 1.33
N ILE A 73 7.94 3.97 2.50
CA ILE A 73 7.05 4.81 3.32
C ILE A 73 6.73 6.15 2.63
N LYS A 74 7.55 6.56 1.64
CA LYS A 74 7.31 7.69 0.74
C LYS A 74 6.40 7.31 -0.43
N ARG A 75 6.73 6.24 -1.16
CA ARG A 75 6.17 5.94 -2.50
C ARG A 75 5.16 4.79 -2.56
N GLY A 76 4.95 4.09 -1.46
CA GLY A 76 4.27 2.80 -1.44
C GLY A 76 5.23 1.62 -1.69
N PRO A 77 4.77 0.39 -1.42
CA PRO A 77 5.60 -0.82 -1.36
C PRO A 77 5.83 -1.45 -2.74
N THR A 78 6.37 -0.66 -3.66
CA THR A 78 6.67 -1.10 -5.02
C THR A 78 8.12 -0.76 -5.39
N GLY A 79 8.69 -1.52 -6.33
CA GLY A 79 10.07 -1.37 -6.77
C GLY A 79 11.06 -2.30 -6.06
N VAL A 80 12.21 -2.49 -6.68
CA VAL A 80 13.32 -3.30 -6.17
C VAL A 80 14.22 -2.46 -5.26
N ILE A 81 15.25 -3.07 -4.67
CA ILE A 81 16.22 -2.35 -3.81
C ILE A 81 16.79 -1.11 -4.53
N GLY A 82 17.20 -1.25 -5.80
CA GLY A 82 17.73 -0.16 -6.61
C GLY A 82 16.76 0.97 -6.93
N SER A 83 15.44 0.76 -6.80
CA SER A 83 14.41 1.79 -7.01
C SER A 83 14.40 2.85 -5.89
N ASN A 84 15.20 2.67 -4.84
CA ASN A 84 15.25 3.56 -3.68
C ASN A 84 16.54 4.40 -3.58
N ARG A 85 17.38 4.39 -4.63
CA ARG A 85 18.56 5.25 -4.68
C ARG A 85 18.18 6.74 -4.71
#